data_AF-A0A1F7R830-F1
#
_entry.id   AF-A0A1F7R830-F1
#
_cell.length_a   1.000
_cell.length_b   1.000
_cell.length_c   1.000
_cell.angle_alpha   90.00
_cell.angle_beta   90.00
_cell.angle_gamma   90.00
#
_symmetry.space_group_name_H-M   'P 1'
#
loop_
_entity.id
_entity.type
_entity.pdbx_description
1 polymer ?
#
loop_
_entity_poly.entity_id
_entity_poly.type
_entity_poly.pdbx_seq_one_letter_code
_entity_poly.pdbx_strand_id
1 'polypeptide(L)'
;MRQKDLAVLALVGITAAIISFFVAGAIFSPKKYSTKVPTVQKISSQFPDVKNDPTYNSFLNPQALDLTVPVQIGNSQNSAPFSGGQ
;
A
#
# COMPACT_ATOMS: atom_id res chain seq x y z
N MET A 1 -44.56 -46.02 22.21
CA MET A 1 -44.91 -44.60 21.93
C MET A 1 -46.11 -44.59 21.02
N ARG A 2 -47.16 -43.85 21.38
CA ARG A 2 -48.30 -43.67 20.48
C ARG A 2 -47.86 -42.75 19.34
N GLN A 3 -48.47 -42.84 18.16
CA GLN A 3 -48.12 -42.00 17.01
C GLN A 3 -48.13 -40.49 17.35
N LYS A 4 -49.00 -40.09 18.29
CA LYS A 4 -49.05 -38.73 18.85
C LYS A 4 -47.77 -38.33 19.58
N ASP A 5 -47.17 -39.23 20.37
CA ASP A 5 -45.93 -38.95 21.10
C ASP A 5 -44.76 -38.75 20.14
N LEU A 6 -44.72 -39.56 19.07
CA LEU A 6 -43.71 -39.45 18.02
C LEU A 6 -43.85 -38.14 17.23
N ALA A 7 -45.09 -37.71 16.94
CA ALA A 7 -45.38 -36.45 16.27
C ALA A 7 -44.95 -35.24 17.11
N VAL A 8 -45.20 -35.26 18.42
CA VAL A 8 -44.77 -34.21 19.35
C VAL A 8 -43.25 -34.15 19.42
N LEU A 9 -42.58 -35.31 19.51
CA LEU A 9 -41.12 -35.37 19.55
C LEU A 9 -40.51 -34.81 18.25
N ALA A 10 -41.08 -35.15 17.10
CA ALA A 10 -40.63 -34.64 15.80
C ALA A 10 -40.81 -33.12 15.70
N LEU A 11 -41.96 -32.59 16.16
CA LEU A 11 -42.22 -31.15 16.16
C LEU A 11 -41.18 -30.40 17.02
N VAL A 12 -40.94 -30.86 18.24
CA VAL A 12 -39.96 -30.25 19.15
C VAL A 12 -38.56 -30.30 18.55
N GLY A 13 -38.17 -31.45 17.97
CA GLY A 13 -36.87 -31.62 17.32
C GLY A 13 -36.65 -30.65 16.15
N ILE A 14 -37.64 -30.51 15.27
CA ILE A 14 -37.59 -29.58 14.13
C ILE A 14 -37.50 -28.13 14.63
N THR A 15 -38.30 -27.77 15.64
CA THR A 15 -38.31 -26.41 16.18
C THR A 15 -36.96 -26.05 16.83
N ALA A 16 -36.38 -26.98 17.58
CA ALA A 16 -35.06 -26.82 18.18
C ALA A 16 -33.96 -26.70 17.12
N ALA A 17 -34.03 -27.50 16.04
CA ALA A 17 -33.06 -27.44 14.94
C ALA A 17 -33.10 -26.08 14.23
N ILE A 18 -34.30 -25.55 13.96
CA ILE A 18 -34.48 -24.23 13.33
C ILE A 18 -33.86 -23.14 14.22
N ILE A 19 -34.23 -23.11 15.51
CA ILE A 19 -33.71 -22.11 16.45
C ILE A 19 -32.18 -22.21 16.56
N SER A 20 -31.64 -23.43 16.68
CA SER A 20 -30.20 -23.69 16.77
C SER A 20 -29.45 -23.18 15.53
N PHE A 21 -30.00 -23.37 14.33
CA PHE A 21 -29.38 -22.87 13.09
C PHE A 21 -29.20 -21.34 13.10
N PHE A 22 -30.24 -20.59 13.48
CA PHE A 22 -30.16 -19.14 13.53
C PHE A 22 -29.23 -18.63 14.63
N VAL A 23 -29.28 -19.24 15.83
CA VAL A 23 -28.40 -18.87 16.94
C VAL A 23 -26.94 -19.17 16.60
N ALA A 24 -26.66 -20.34 16.01
CA ALA A 24 -25.33 -20.70 15.56
C ALA A 24 -24.83 -19.75 14.48
N GLY A 25 -25.68 -19.38 13.51
CA GLY A 25 -25.36 -18.38 12.50
C GLY A 25 -25.02 -17.02 13.13
N ALA A 26 -25.78 -16.56 14.11
CA ALA A 26 -25.54 -15.27 14.78
C ALA A 26 -24.24 -15.26 15.62
N ILE A 27 -23.96 -16.35 16.35
CA ILE A 27 -22.80 -16.43 17.25
C ILE A 27 -21.51 -16.74 16.49
N PHE A 28 -21.56 -17.67 15.54
CA PHE A 28 -20.37 -18.19 14.85
C PHE A 28 -20.14 -17.59 13.46
N SER A 29 -20.90 -16.56 13.07
CA SER A 29 -20.64 -15.85 11.81
C SER A 29 -19.18 -15.37 11.77
N PRO A 30 -18.39 -15.76 10.75
CA PRO A 30 -17.00 -15.37 10.67
C PRO A 30 -16.91 -13.85 10.53
N LYS A 31 -16.26 -13.20 11.50
CA LYS A 31 -15.98 -11.77 11.43
C LYS A 31 -15.07 -11.53 10.24
N LYS A 32 -15.50 -10.66 9.32
CA LYS A 32 -14.65 -10.20 8.22
C LYS A 32 -13.63 -9.23 8.79
N TYR A 33 -12.44 -9.73 9.12
CA TYR A 33 -11.33 -8.89 9.52
C TYR A 33 -10.70 -8.27 8.26
N SER A 34 -11.06 -7.02 7.98
CA SER A 34 -10.40 -6.24 6.94
C SER A 34 -9.16 -5.58 7.51
N THR A 35 -8.01 -6.25 7.40
CA THR A 35 -6.73 -5.66 7.78
C THR A 35 -6.30 -4.68 6.69
N LYS A 36 -6.10 -3.41 7.06
CA LYS A 36 -5.49 -2.42 6.15
C LYS A 36 -4.04 -2.83 5.90
N VAL A 37 -3.75 -3.30 4.70
CA VAL A 37 -2.38 -3.60 4.27
C VAL A 37 -1.69 -2.31 3.82
N PRO A 38 -0.37 -2.16 4.06
CA PRO A 38 0.40 -1.04 3.54
C PRO A 38 0.34 -1.04 2.02
N THR A 39 -0.22 0.01 1.43
CA THR A 39 -0.17 0.21 -0.02
C THR A 39 1.18 0.82 -0.37
N VAL A 40 2.04 0.05 -1.05
CA VAL A 40 3.25 0.62 -1.64
C VAL A 40 2.86 1.55 -2.80
N GLN A 41 3.54 2.69 -2.90
CA GLN A 41 3.36 3.60 -4.03
C GLN A 41 3.76 2.89 -5.31
N LYS A 42 3.02 3.13 -6.41
CA LYS A 42 3.38 2.59 -7.73
C LYS A 42 4.77 3.08 -8.10
N ILE A 43 5.63 2.17 -8.56
CA ILE A 43 6.93 2.52 -9.12
C ILE A 43 6.66 3.36 -10.37
N SER A 44 7.06 4.63 -10.32
CA SER A 44 6.97 5.56 -11.45
C SER A 44 7.99 5.15 -12.52
N SER A 45 7.56 5.09 -13.78
CA SER A 45 8.46 4.90 -14.93
C SER A 45 9.15 6.19 -15.37
N GLN A 46 8.73 7.32 -14.79
CA GLN A 46 9.24 8.64 -15.11
C GLN A 46 10.56 8.85 -14.38
N PHE A 47 11.61 9.17 -15.14
CA PHE A 47 12.86 9.61 -14.57
C PHE A 47 12.68 10.94 -13.83
N PRO A 48 13.37 11.16 -12.70
CA PRO A 48 13.33 12.43 -12.02
C PRO A 48 13.94 13.53 -12.90
N ASP A 49 13.29 14.68 -12.93
CA ASP A 49 13.82 15.88 -13.57
C ASP A 49 14.87 16.53 -12.67
N VAL A 50 16.07 15.94 -12.67
CA VAL A 50 17.20 16.35 -11.84
C VAL A 50 17.67 17.78 -12.09
N LYS A 51 17.25 18.41 -13.21
CA LYS A 51 17.62 19.79 -13.55
C LYS A 51 16.67 20.81 -12.91
N ASN A 52 15.38 20.50 -12.87
CA ASN A 52 14.35 21.46 -12.44
C ASN A 52 13.78 21.15 -11.04
N ASP A 53 13.98 19.94 -10.53
CA ASP A 53 13.47 19.54 -9.21
C ASP A 53 14.37 20.08 -8.07
N PRO A 54 13.83 20.95 -7.19
CA PRO A 54 14.58 21.55 -6.08
C PRO A 54 15.24 20.55 -5.13
N THR A 55 14.72 19.32 -5.07
CA THR A 55 15.28 18.23 -4.25
C THR A 55 16.74 17.97 -4.60
N TYR A 56 17.07 18.03 -5.90
CA TYR A 56 18.40 17.71 -6.40
C TYR A 56 19.37 18.90 -6.35
N ASN A 57 18.86 20.13 -6.26
CA ASN A 57 19.69 21.34 -6.19
C ASN A 57 20.56 21.43 -4.93
N SER A 58 20.24 20.65 -3.90
CA SER A 58 21.02 20.60 -2.66
C SER A 58 22.35 19.83 -2.79
N PHE A 59 22.48 18.94 -3.78
CA PHE A 59 23.66 18.09 -3.94
C PHE A 59 24.15 17.94 -5.40
N LEU A 60 23.32 18.22 -6.40
CA LEU A 60 23.74 18.30 -7.80
C LEU A 60 24.06 19.74 -8.16
N ASN A 61 25.20 19.94 -8.82
CA ASN A 61 25.51 21.21 -9.46
C ASN A 61 24.71 21.31 -10.78
N PRO A 62 23.78 22.28 -10.92
CA PRO A 62 23.01 22.43 -12.15
C PRO A 62 23.88 22.75 -13.38
N GLN A 63 25.05 23.38 -13.20
CA GLN A 63 25.99 23.63 -14.29
C GLN A 63 26.69 22.36 -14.77
N ALA A 64 26.80 21.33 -13.92
CA ALA A 64 27.37 20.05 -14.31
C ALA A 64 26.45 19.24 -15.23
N LEU A 65 25.17 19.62 -15.32
CA LEU A 65 24.19 19.04 -16.23
C LEU A 65 24.09 19.81 -17.56
N ASP A 66 24.84 20.91 -17.70
CA ASP A 66 24.87 21.70 -18.93
C ASP A 66 25.98 21.19 -19.87
N LEU A 67 25.56 20.55 -20.96
CA LEU A 67 26.46 20.01 -21.98
C LEU A 67 27.21 21.09 -22.78
N THR A 68 26.83 22.36 -22.64
CA THR A 68 27.47 23.48 -23.32
C THR A 68 28.64 24.07 -22.53
N VAL A 69 28.77 23.71 -21.25
CA VAL A 69 29.87 24.16 -20.40
C VAL A 69 31.07 23.22 -20.57
N PRO A 70 32.24 23.71 -21.01
CA PRO A 70 33.41 22.87 -21.20
C PRO A 70 33.95 22.36 -19.85
N VAL A 71 33.91 21.04 -19.63
CA VAL A 71 34.50 20.39 -18.45
C VAL A 71 35.96 20.07 -18.76
N GLN A 72 36.89 20.82 -18.16
CA GLN A 72 38.32 20.60 -18.33
C GLN A 72 38.91 19.92 -17.08
N ILE A 73 39.38 18.68 -17.24
CA ILE A 73 39.98 17.87 -16.16
C ILE A 73 41.51 17.93 -16.28
N GLY A 74 42.21 18.26 -15.18
CA GLY A 74 43.67 18.18 -15.10
C GLY A 74 44.43 19.51 -15.15
N ASN A 75 43.77 20.60 -15.55
CA ASN A 75 44.38 21.93 -15.57
C ASN A 75 43.58 22.83 -14.62
N SER A 76 44.21 23.44 -13.61
CA SER A 76 43.57 24.32 -12.61
C SER A 76 42.99 25.64 -13.17
N GLN A 77 42.71 25.71 -14.47
CA GLN A 77 42.16 26.88 -15.17
C GLN A 77 40.64 26.82 -15.35
N ASN A 78 39.94 25.83 -14.78
CA ASN A 78 38.49 25.89 -14.71
C ASN A 78 38.10 26.99 -13.71
N SER A 79 37.65 28.14 -14.23
CA SER A 79 37.33 29.31 -13.41
C SER A 79 36.06 29.13 -12.56
N ALA A 80 35.26 28.08 -12.81
CA ALA A 80 34.09 27.74 -12.01
C ALA A 80 33.67 26.27 -12.23
N PRO A 81 34.40 25.26 -11.70
CA PRO A 81 33.99 23.86 -11.82
C PRO A 81 32.68 23.57 -11.07
N PHE A 82 32.43 24.30 -9.97
CA PHE A 82 31.22 24.23 -9.18
C PHE A 82 30.94 25.60 -8.55
N SER A 83 30.23 26.52 -9.24
CA SER A 83 29.80 27.75 -8.58
C SER A 83 28.55 27.46 -7.74
N GLY A 84 28.75 27.16 -6.46
CA GLY A 84 27.68 26.92 -5.50
C GLY A 84 28.25 26.65 -4.11
N GLY A 85 28.63 27.72 -3.41
CA GLY A 85 29.24 27.63 -2.09
C GLY A 85 29.39 28.97 -1.38
N GLN A 86 28.33 29.79 -1.38
CA GLN A 86 27.88 30.67 -0.29
C GLN A 86 26.38 30.88 -0.42
#